data_AF-A0A7J9LTG1-F1
#
_entry.id   AF-A0A7J9LTG1-F1
#
_cell.length_a   1.000
_cell.length_b   1.000
_cell.length_c   1.000
_cell.angle_alpha   90.00
_cell.angle_beta   90.00
_cell.angle_gamma   90.00
#
_symmetry.space_group_name_H-M   'P 1'
#
loop_
_entity.id
_entity.type
_entity.pdbx_description
1 polymer ?
#
loop_
_entity_poly.entity_id
_entity_poly.type
_entity_poly.pdbx_seq_one_letter_code
_entity_poly.pdbx_strand_id
1 'polypeptide(L)'
;MYGDANSEFNFSIGWLKRFKARHEIKSYRRFGESGSVVMENIEDALPQIRAKLENFDWKDIYNMDKKGLFYRLQADHSLATKH
;
A
#
# COMPACT_ATOMS: atom_id res chain seq x y z
N MET A 1 -20.80 -42.30 13.12
CA MET A 1 -21.07 -40.88 13.43
C MET A 1 -20.17 -40.05 12.55
N TYR A 2 -20.63 -39.72 11.34
CA TYR A 2 -19.85 -38.91 10.41
C TYR A 2 -19.88 -37.46 10.90
N GLY A 3 -18.70 -36.94 11.25
CA GLY A 3 -18.53 -35.56 11.68
C GLY A 3 -18.99 -34.62 10.56
N ASP A 4 -19.89 -33.72 10.92
CA ASP A 4 -20.50 -32.74 10.05
C ASP A 4 -19.41 -31.85 9.42
N ALA A 5 -19.20 -32.01 8.12
CA ALA A 5 -18.17 -31.31 7.35
C ALA A 5 -18.55 -29.84 7.04
N ASN A 6 -19.47 -29.25 7.82
CA ASN A 6 -20.01 -27.91 7.65
C ASN A 6 -19.89 -27.03 8.90
N SER A 7 -19.02 -27.35 9.85
CA SER A 7 -18.60 -26.33 10.80
C SER A 7 -17.67 -25.37 10.07
N GLU A 8 -18.20 -24.23 9.59
CA GLU A 8 -17.35 -23.11 9.17
C GLU A 8 -16.33 -22.87 10.29
N PHE A 9 -15.06 -23.09 9.96
CA PHE A 9 -13.96 -22.89 10.87
C PHE A 9 -13.80 -21.38 11.12
N ASN A 10 -14.59 -20.87 12.06
CA ASN A 10 -14.65 -19.46 12.41
C ASN A 10 -13.67 -19.18 13.56
N PHE A 11 -12.60 -18.44 13.26
CA PHE A 11 -11.72 -17.93 14.29
C PHE A 11 -12.38 -16.74 14.98
N SER A 12 -12.53 -16.81 16.30
CA SER A 12 -12.95 -15.63 17.06
C SER A 12 -11.93 -14.50 16.90
N ILE A 13 -12.41 -13.25 16.85
CA ILE A 13 -11.56 -12.05 16.84
C ILE A 13 -10.57 -12.08 18.02
N GLY A 14 -10.99 -12.64 19.17
CA GLY A 14 -10.15 -12.85 20.34
C GLY A 14 -9.01 -13.83 20.10
N TRP A 15 -9.26 -14.96 19.42
CA TRP A 15 -8.22 -15.91 19.04
C TRP A 15 -7.20 -15.26 18.10
N LEU A 16 -7.67 -14.55 17.07
CA LEU A 16 -6.79 -13.88 16.10
C LEU A 16 -5.92 -12.80 16.79
N LYS A 17 -6.51 -12.02 17.71
CA LYS A 17 -5.78 -11.01 18.49
C LYS A 17 -4.69 -11.65 19.36
N ARG A 18 -4.99 -12.75 20.04
CA ARG A 18 -4.04 -13.49 20.89
C ARG A 18 -2.94 -14.17 20.06
N PHE A 19 -3.29 -14.72 18.90
CA PHE A 19 -2.33 -15.31 17.97
C PHE A 19 -1.32 -14.27 17.47
N LYS A 20 -1.79 -13.10 17.00
CA LYS A 20 -0.90 -12.00 16.60
C LYS A 20 0.01 -11.53 17.73
N ALA A 21 -0.53 -11.43 18.96
CA ALA A 21 0.26 -11.03 20.13
C ALA A 21 1.35 -12.05 20.49
N ARG A 22 1.03 -13.36 20.45
CA ARG A 22 1.99 -14.44 20.76
C ARG A 22 3.14 -14.50 19.77
N HIS A 23 2.87 -14.26 18.49
CA HIS A 23 3.86 -14.33 17.43
C HIS A 23 4.41 -12.95 17.03
N GLU A 24 4.10 -11.91 17.81
CA GLU A 24 4.53 -10.53 17.56
C GLU A 24 4.22 -10.01 16.13
N ILE A 25 3.15 -10.52 15.53
CA ILE A 25 2.71 -10.14 14.20
C ILE A 25 2.05 -8.76 14.29
N LYS A 26 2.64 -7.77 13.62
CA LYS A 26 2.17 -6.39 13.59
C LYS A 26 1.95 -5.93 12.16
N SER A 27 1.03 -4.99 11.97
CA SER A 27 0.87 -4.28 10.71
C SER A 27 1.92 -3.17 10.64
N TYR A 28 2.75 -3.21 9.61
CA TYR A 28 3.73 -2.17 9.32
C TYR A 28 3.28 -1.44 8.07
N ARG A 29 3.23 -0.10 8.18
CA ARG A 29 3.08 0.76 7.01
C ARG A 29 4.41 0.77 6.27
N ARG A 30 4.44 0.24 5.05
CA ARG A 30 5.58 0.38 4.16
C ARG A 30 5.37 1.67 3.38
N PHE A 31 6.19 2.66 3.65
CA PHE A 31 6.29 3.79 2.76
C PHE A 31 7.08 3.36 1.53
N GLY A 32 6.51 3.49 0.33
CA GLY A 32 7.32 3.55 -0.90
C GLY A 32 8.21 4.79 -0.88
N GLU A 33 9.00 5.04 -1.93
CA GLU A 33 9.84 6.24 -2.06
C GLU A 33 9.10 7.55 -1.71
N SER A 34 7.78 7.58 -1.94
CA SER A 34 6.86 8.67 -1.61
C SER A 34 6.85 9.10 -0.13
N GLY A 35 7.19 8.22 0.82
CA GLY A 35 7.24 8.59 2.25
C GLY A 35 8.56 9.19 2.70
N SER A 36 9.57 9.26 1.82
CA SER A 36 10.84 9.96 2.08
C SER A 36 10.86 11.39 1.52
N VAL A 37 9.76 11.84 0.92
CA VAL A 37 9.69 13.15 0.27
C VAL A 37 9.39 14.24 1.30
N VAL A 38 10.25 15.24 1.36
CA VAL A 38 10.05 16.46 2.16
C VAL A 38 8.97 17.29 1.49
N MET A 39 7.83 17.49 2.17
CA MET A 39 6.67 18.19 1.60
C MET A 39 6.98 19.65 1.20
N GLU A 40 7.90 20.30 1.92
CA GLU A 40 8.37 21.66 1.59
C GLU A 40 9.02 21.72 0.19
N ASN A 41 9.78 20.69 -0.19
CA ASN A 41 10.36 20.61 -1.53
C ASN A 41 9.30 20.38 -2.64
N ILE A 42 8.12 19.87 -2.29
CA ILE A 42 7.02 19.67 -3.24
C ILE A 42 6.33 20.99 -3.55
N GLU A 43 6.09 21.83 -2.54
CA GLU A 43 5.43 23.13 -2.68
C GLU A 43 6.19 24.02 -3.69
N ASP A 44 7.52 24.03 -3.64
CA ASP A 44 8.37 24.81 -4.55
C ASP A 44 8.55 24.17 -5.94
N ALA A 45 8.52 22.84 -6.03
CA ALA A 45 8.73 22.12 -7.28
C ALA A 45 7.47 22.06 -8.15
N LEU A 46 6.28 22.01 -7.54
CA LEU A 46 5.01 21.86 -8.26
C LEU A 46 4.73 23.00 -9.27
N PRO A 47 4.92 24.30 -8.94
CA PRO A 47 4.73 25.38 -9.91
C PRO A 47 5.66 25.24 -11.12
N GLN A 48 6.92 24.85 -10.92
CA GLN A 48 7.90 24.69 -11.98
C GLN A 48 7.56 23.52 -12.91
N ILE A 49 7.06 22.42 -12.35
CA ILE A 49 6.58 21.26 -13.12
C ILE A 49 5.37 21.66 -13.96
N ARG A 50 4.41 22.39 -13.38
CA ARG A 50 3.20 22.86 -14.10
C ARG A 50 3.56 23.76 -15.28
N ALA A 51 4.45 24.73 -15.08
CA ALA A 51 4.92 25.61 -16.16
C ALA A 51 5.61 24.85 -17.30
N LYS A 52 6.32 23.77 -16.99
CA LYS A 52 6.90 22.90 -18.04
C LYS A 52 5.83 22.10 -18.79
N LEU A 53 4.83 21.59 -18.08
CA LEU A 53 3.74 20.79 -18.64
C LEU A 53 2.82 21.59 -19.57
N GLU A 54 2.71 22.91 -19.41
CA GLU A 54 1.94 23.79 -20.32
C GLU A 54 2.39 23.72 -21.78
N ASN A 55 3.63 23.28 -22.03
CA ASN A 55 4.18 23.14 -23.38
C ASN A 55 3.85 21.78 -24.04
N PHE A 56 3.13 20.89 -23.35
CA PHE A 56 2.81 19.56 -23.83
C PHE A 56 1.30 19.41 -24.04
N ASP A 57 0.91 18.68 -25.08
CA ASP A 57 -0.49 18.31 -25.28
C ASP A 57 -0.95 17.36 -24.16
N TRP A 58 -2.24 17.44 -23.81
CA TRP A 58 -2.84 16.60 -22.76
C TRP A 58 -2.58 15.09 -22.92
N LYS A 59 -2.50 14.61 -24.16
CA LYS A 59 -2.18 13.21 -24.51
C LYS A 59 -0.76 12.79 -24.10
N ASP A 60 0.18 13.74 -24.06
CA ASP A 60 1.59 13.52 -23.76
C ASP A 60 1.89 13.72 -22.27
N ILE A 61 1.06 14.53 -21.58
CA ILE A 61 1.08 14.67 -20.12
C ILE A 61 0.60 13.38 -19.44
N TYR A 62 -0.43 12.74 -20.00
CA TYR A 62 -1.08 11.58 -19.41
C TYR A 62 -0.68 10.28 -20.12
N ASN A 63 0.61 9.95 -20.07
CA ASN A 63 1.07 8.67 -20.62
C ASN A 63 0.61 7.51 -19.71
N MET A 64 -0.21 6.63 -20.25
CA MET A 64 -0.80 5.48 -19.55
C MET A 64 0.17 4.28 -19.47
N ASP A 65 1.29 4.31 -20.19
CA ASP A 65 2.30 3.24 -20.17
C ASP A 65 2.90 3.00 -18.77
N LYS A 66 3.06 4.07 -17.97
CA LYS A 66 3.50 4.00 -16.57
C LYS A 66 2.44 3.42 -15.64
N LYS A 67 1.16 3.34 -16.06
CA LYS A 67 0.07 2.80 -15.24
C LYS A 67 0.00 1.27 -15.24
N GLY A 68 0.70 0.60 -16.17
CA GLY A 68 0.82 -0.86 -16.17
C GLY A 68 1.56 -1.41 -14.94
N LEU A 69 2.33 -0.57 -14.24
CA LEU A 69 3.19 -0.97 -13.12
C LEU A 69 2.45 -1.11 -11.78
N PHE A 70 1.22 -0.61 -11.66
CA PHE A 70 0.48 -0.62 -10.39
C PHE A 70 -0.26 -1.93 -10.10
N TYR A 71 -0.40 -2.83 -11.08
CA TYR A 71 -1.04 -4.12 -10.87
C TYR A 71 -0.28 -5.02 -9.87
N ARG A 72 1.01 -4.73 -9.63
CA ARG A 72 1.86 -5.37 -8.62
C ARG A 72 2.29 -4.43 -7.49
N LEU A 73 1.67 -3.25 -7.36
CA LEU A 73 2.04 -2.35 -6.26
C LEU A 73 1.75 -3.07 -4.94
N GLN A 74 2.82 -3.30 -4.18
CA GLN A 74 2.73 -3.96 -2.89
C GLN A 74 1.84 -3.12 -1.97
N ALA A 75 0.92 -3.76 -1.25
CA ALA A 75 0.02 -3.04 -0.35
C ALA A 75 0.80 -2.15 0.62
N ASP A 76 0.30 -0.93 0.85
CA ASP A 76 0.89 0.07 1.76
C ASP A 76 1.06 -0.47 3.20
N HIS A 77 0.34 -1.54 3.53
CA HIS A 77 0.41 -2.23 4.79
C HIS A 77 0.74 -3.71 4.59
N SER A 78 1.71 -4.21 5.35
CA SER A 78 2.04 -5.64 5.39
C SER A 78 2.11 -6.13 6.83
N LEU A 79 1.70 -7.38 7.05
CA LEU A 79 1.90 -8.05 8.33
C LEU A 79 3.30 -8.64 8.36
N ALA A 80 4.08 -8.32 9.39
CA ALA A 80 5.40 -8.91 9.60
C ALA A 80 5.61 -9.21 11.08
N THR A 81 6.55 -10.09 11.37
CA THR A 81 7.17 -10.23 12.69
C THR A 81 8.36 -9.27 12.75
N LYS A 82 8.72 -8.77 13.93
CA LYS A 82 9.93 -7.96 14.09
C LYS A 82 11.14 -8.85 13.69
N HIS A 83 12.02 -8.34 12.82
CA HIS A 83 13.33 -8.96 12.60
C HIS A 83 14.26 -8.67 13.77
#